data_AF-A0A8S3EBD0-F1
#
_entry.id   AF-A0A8S3EBD0-F1
#
_cell.length_a   1.000
_cell.length_b   1.000
_cell.length_c   1.000
_cell.angle_alpha   90.00
_cell.angle_beta   90.00
_cell.angle_gamma   90.00
#
_symmetry.space_group_name_H-M   'P 1'
#
loop_
_entity.id
_entity.type
_entity.pdbx_description
1 polymer ?
#
loop_
_entity_poly.entity_id
_entity_poly.type
_entity_poly.pdbx_seq_one_letter_code
_entity_poly.pdbx_strand_id
1 'polypeptide(L)'
;MMNYTYPIQYPSEIMFNWLFTSDDVDDEIDEVRIYEISVTNTEVGGSDRCVSCVTTNNQVTECQSCTSGHILSNNTCIRCPKLTIASRVRPNDPVPTICEPCANNTVTDDGVSCYVPCAQAFDGNVEYDLNPISIISFHGSKLFTQKGSGYFHVFNTSICGQTSVTCAKTATSDESKRSKFQMKIDSKLCRMGTVPDQNDNKTSVAYIDDFGEELLNVSLSTSKLFPALRSDYNLSDIILVYRADSSSSQSSCSERITYLSLRCDHLFGDDNLNSTIKYKLQTPNECVTGTCDGCTFHFLLRTPFACPTCDENKNGYRTFFGPCKFGRQEVRKIPYT
;
A
#
# COMPACT_ATOMS: atom_id res chain seq x y z
N MET A 1 47.10 -11.89 -1.01
CA MET A 1 45.81 -11.44 -0.47
C MET A 1 45.43 -10.17 -1.22
N MET A 2 44.42 -10.24 -2.08
CA MET A 2 43.93 -9.06 -2.81
C MET A 2 42.79 -8.43 -2.01
N ASN A 3 42.79 -7.10 -1.92
CA ASN A 3 41.71 -6.35 -1.30
C ASN A 3 41.05 -5.48 -2.38
N TYR A 4 39.73 -5.55 -2.48
CA TYR A 4 38.92 -4.78 -3.43
C TYR A 4 37.89 -3.96 -2.66
N THR A 5 37.73 -2.69 -3.02
CA THR A 5 36.79 -1.78 -2.37
C THR A 5 35.95 -1.07 -3.41
N TYR A 6 34.62 -1.10 -3.25
CA TYR A 6 33.68 -0.48 -4.16
C TYR A 6 32.79 0.55 -3.42
N PRO A 7 32.78 1.82 -3.83
CA PRO A 7 31.93 2.84 -3.21
C PRO A 7 30.49 2.77 -3.74
N ILE A 8 29.53 2.55 -2.83
CA ILE A 8 28.09 2.60 -3.14
C ILE A 8 27.64 4.07 -3.18
N GLN A 9 27.16 4.54 -4.34
CA GLN A 9 26.77 5.95 -4.54
C GLN A 9 25.27 6.22 -4.35
N TYR A 10 24.42 5.19 -4.50
CA TYR A 10 22.97 5.33 -4.46
C TYR A 10 22.35 4.26 -3.55
N PRO A 11 21.31 4.61 -2.76
CA PRO A 11 20.59 3.66 -1.92
C PRO A 11 19.61 2.86 -2.78
N SER A 12 20.10 1.87 -3.51
CA SER A 12 19.31 0.91 -4.27
C SER A 12 19.82 -0.50 -4.02
N GLU A 13 19.03 -1.51 -4.38
CA GLU A 13 19.53 -2.89 -4.43
C GLU A 13 20.73 -2.98 -5.38
N ILE A 14 21.84 -3.56 -4.91
CA ILE A 14 23.07 -3.74 -5.67
C ILE A 14 23.48 -5.21 -5.57
N MET A 15 23.65 -5.85 -6.72
CA MET A 15 24.12 -7.21 -6.83
C MET A 15 25.61 -7.23 -7.17
N PHE A 16 26.41 -7.90 -6.33
CA PHE A 16 27.83 -8.14 -6.58
C PHE A 16 28.03 -9.56 -7.09
N ASN A 17 28.72 -9.69 -8.23
CA ASN A 17 29.08 -10.98 -8.82
C ASN A 17 30.60 -11.11 -8.84
N TRP A 18 31.13 -12.18 -8.27
CA TRP A 18 32.55 -12.51 -8.35
C TRP A 18 32.76 -13.57 -9.42
N LEU A 19 33.60 -13.25 -10.42
CA LEU A 19 33.99 -14.17 -11.47
C LEU A 19 35.48 -14.47 -11.31
N PHE A 20 35.81 -15.76 -11.20
CA PHE A 20 37.18 -16.24 -11.14
C PHE A 20 37.46 -17.05 -12.40
N THR A 21 38.54 -16.72 -13.10
CA THR A 21 39.01 -17.45 -14.28
C THR A 21 40.41 -17.93 -14.01
N SER A 22 40.67 -19.22 -14.24
CA SER A 22 42.02 -19.77 -14.26
C SER A 22 42.52 -19.77 -15.71
N ASP A 23 43.78 -19.40 -15.90
CA ASP A 23 44.47 -19.44 -17.19
C ASP A 23 45.34 -20.69 -17.35
N ASP A 24 45.46 -21.54 -16.32
CA ASP A 24 46.38 -22.67 -16.30
C ASP A 24 45.71 -24.01 -16.67
N VAL A 25 46.39 -24.77 -17.53
CA VAL A 25 45.89 -26.03 -18.13
C VAL A 25 46.39 -27.26 -17.35
N ASP A 26 47.30 -27.10 -16.38
CA ASP A 26 48.14 -28.19 -15.87
C ASP A 26 48.30 -28.28 -14.33
N ASP A 27 47.45 -27.66 -13.51
CA ASP A 27 47.47 -27.87 -12.05
C ASP A 27 46.15 -28.44 -11.49
N GLU A 28 46.27 -29.44 -10.62
CA GLU A 28 45.15 -30.31 -10.23
C GLU A 28 44.11 -29.66 -9.31
N ILE A 29 44.31 -28.48 -8.70
CA ILE A 29 43.25 -27.77 -7.94
C ILE A 29 43.50 -26.25 -7.90
N ASP A 30 42.76 -25.49 -8.70
CA ASP A 30 42.64 -24.04 -8.52
C ASP A 30 41.62 -23.73 -7.42
N GLU A 31 42.08 -23.18 -6.29
CA GLU A 31 41.21 -22.80 -5.18
C GLU A 31 41.25 -21.29 -4.92
N VAL A 32 40.09 -20.66 -4.96
CA VAL A 32 39.89 -19.27 -4.53
C VAL A 32 38.98 -19.24 -3.31
N ARG A 33 39.46 -18.62 -2.23
CA ARG A 33 38.68 -18.41 -1.00
C ARG A 33 38.44 -16.93 -0.76
N ILE A 34 37.18 -16.55 -0.58
CA ILE A 34 36.79 -15.25 -0.04
C ILE A 34 36.76 -15.39 1.48
N TYR A 35 37.63 -14.66 2.17
CA TYR A 35 37.74 -14.74 3.63
C TYR A 35 36.78 -13.80 4.36
N GLU A 36 36.52 -12.63 3.79
CA GLU A 36 35.72 -11.58 4.42
C GLU A 36 35.06 -10.72 3.35
N ILE A 37 33.78 -10.40 3.56
CA ILE A 37 33.05 -9.37 2.84
C ILE A 37 32.55 -8.40 3.90
N SER A 38 33.09 -7.19 3.92
CA SER A 38 32.71 -6.15 4.87
C SER A 38 31.94 -5.06 4.14
N VAL A 39 30.67 -4.88 4.51
CA VAL A 39 29.85 -3.74 4.08
C VAL A 39 29.83 -2.75 5.24
N THR A 40 30.31 -1.54 5.00
CA THR A 40 30.35 -0.47 6.01
C THR A 40 29.27 0.57 5.73
N ASN A 41 28.89 1.34 6.75
CA ASN A 41 27.90 2.42 6.64
C ASN A 41 26.48 1.94 6.24
N THR A 42 26.07 0.78 6.73
CA THR A 42 24.71 0.24 6.58
C THR A 42 23.76 0.90 7.60
N GLU A 43 22.64 1.46 7.14
CA GLU A 43 21.60 1.91 8.07
C GLU A 43 20.91 0.68 8.70
N VAL A 44 20.98 0.56 10.03
CA VAL A 44 20.28 -0.46 10.82
C VAL A 44 20.67 -1.92 10.49
N GLY A 45 21.97 -2.24 10.44
CA GLY A 45 22.45 -3.63 10.53
C GLY A 45 22.14 -4.54 9.33
N GLY A 46 21.65 -4.02 8.21
CA GLY A 46 21.43 -4.82 7.00
C GLY A 46 22.75 -5.33 6.41
N SER A 47 22.87 -6.65 6.29
CA SER A 47 24.05 -7.40 5.80
C SER A 47 25.31 -7.31 6.68
N ASP A 48 25.15 -7.24 8.01
CA ASP A 48 26.26 -7.35 8.98
C ASP A 48 26.81 -8.78 9.15
N ARG A 49 26.09 -9.78 8.63
CA ARG A 49 26.41 -11.21 8.76
C ARG A 49 25.92 -12.02 7.57
N CYS A 50 26.64 -13.10 7.24
CA CYS A 50 26.15 -14.12 6.32
C CYS A 50 24.96 -14.84 6.95
N VAL A 51 23.92 -15.13 6.16
CA VAL A 51 22.72 -15.79 6.67
C VAL A 51 22.42 -17.05 5.89
N SER A 52 21.89 -18.03 6.59
CA SER A 52 21.55 -19.34 6.04
C SER A 52 20.37 -19.24 5.07
N CYS A 53 20.43 -20.03 4.01
CA CYS A 53 19.42 -20.14 2.98
C CYS A 53 19.28 -21.59 2.53
N VAL A 54 18.25 -21.87 1.74
CA VAL A 54 17.99 -23.23 1.26
C VAL A 54 19.02 -23.60 0.20
N THR A 55 19.71 -24.72 0.42
CA THR A 55 20.60 -25.33 -0.57
C THR A 55 19.82 -26.39 -1.33
N THR A 56 19.77 -26.28 -2.65
CA THR A 56 19.21 -27.32 -3.50
C THR A 56 20.25 -28.43 -3.68
N ASN A 57 19.86 -29.68 -3.40
CA ASN A 57 20.58 -30.91 -3.76
C ASN A 57 22.02 -31.08 -3.25
N ASN A 58 22.34 -30.80 -1.97
CA ASN A 58 23.68 -31.05 -1.37
C ASN A 58 24.89 -30.49 -2.15
N GLN A 59 24.66 -29.66 -3.17
CA GLN A 59 25.65 -28.96 -3.96
C GLN A 59 25.51 -27.48 -3.61
N VAL A 60 26.60 -26.92 -3.08
CA VAL A 60 26.66 -25.70 -2.26
C VAL A 60 26.48 -24.41 -3.08
N THR A 61 25.98 -24.48 -4.31
CA THR A 61 26.21 -23.40 -5.28
C THR A 61 25.08 -22.39 -5.45
N GLU A 62 23.88 -22.60 -4.91
CA GLU A 62 22.80 -21.61 -5.08
C GLU A 62 21.94 -21.46 -3.83
N CYS A 63 22.00 -20.25 -3.26
CA CYS A 63 21.29 -19.81 -2.07
C CYS A 63 19.93 -19.26 -2.50
N GLN A 64 18.89 -20.09 -2.51
CA GLN A 64 17.57 -19.65 -2.96
C GLN A 64 16.73 -19.15 -1.78
N SER A 65 16.31 -17.89 -1.83
CA SER A 65 15.29 -17.35 -0.92
C SER A 65 13.95 -18.04 -1.16
N CYS A 66 13.18 -18.25 -0.10
CA CYS A 66 11.82 -18.78 -0.25
C CYS A 66 10.97 -17.86 -1.12
N THR A 67 10.09 -18.46 -1.92
CA THR A 67 9.11 -17.69 -2.71
C THR A 67 8.20 -16.89 -1.77
N SER A 68 7.66 -15.77 -2.26
CA SER A 68 6.76 -14.93 -1.47
C SER A 68 5.63 -15.75 -0.84
N GLY A 69 5.31 -15.45 0.42
CA GLY A 69 4.31 -16.18 1.20
C GLY A 69 4.74 -17.54 1.75
N HIS A 70 6.04 -17.85 1.67
CA HIS A 70 6.64 -19.00 2.33
C HIS A 70 7.63 -18.55 3.41
N ILE A 71 7.77 -19.38 4.43
CA ILE A 71 8.75 -19.21 5.50
C ILE A 71 9.79 -20.32 5.46
N LEU A 72 11.00 -20.02 5.91
CA LEU A 72 12.05 -21.00 6.09
C LEU A 72 11.86 -21.74 7.41
N SER A 73 11.59 -23.04 7.33
CA SER A 73 11.49 -23.94 8.48
C SER A 73 12.34 -25.18 8.23
N ASN A 74 13.33 -25.44 9.10
CA ASN A 74 14.24 -26.59 9.00
C ASN A 74 14.85 -26.79 7.60
N ASN A 75 15.44 -25.73 7.02
CA ASN A 75 16.01 -25.72 5.65
C ASN A 75 15.02 -26.04 4.52
N THR A 76 13.71 -25.97 4.78
CA THR A 76 12.66 -26.14 3.76
C THR A 76 11.74 -24.93 3.73
N CYS A 77 11.29 -24.55 2.54
CA CYS A 77 10.31 -23.48 2.38
C CYS A 77 8.90 -24.06 2.54
N ILE A 78 8.18 -23.61 3.56
CA ILE A 78 6.80 -24.00 3.81
C ILE A 78 5.87 -22.82 3.57
N ARG A 79 4.72 -23.08 2.93
CA ARG A 79 3.73 -22.04 2.66
C ARG A 79 3.02 -21.64 3.95
N CYS A 80 2.78 -20.35 4.13
CA CYS A 80 1.97 -19.89 5.25
C CYS A 80 0.52 -20.43 5.15
N PRO A 81 -0.06 -20.91 6.27
CA PRO A 81 -1.47 -21.28 6.33
C PRO A 81 -2.41 -20.14 5.92
N LYS A 82 -3.67 -20.50 5.63
CA LYS A 82 -4.71 -19.49 5.37
C LYS A 82 -4.82 -18.50 6.53
N LEU A 83 -5.17 -17.25 6.21
CA LEU A 83 -5.26 -16.14 7.18
C LEU A 83 -3.92 -15.75 7.82
N THR A 84 -2.80 -16.23 7.30
CA THR A 84 -1.46 -15.84 7.77
C THR A 84 -0.56 -15.46 6.61
N ILE A 85 0.32 -14.48 6.83
CA ILE A 85 1.32 -14.01 5.86
C ILE A 85 2.73 -14.31 6.36
N ALA A 86 3.68 -14.45 5.44
CA ALA A 86 5.08 -14.55 5.81
C ALA A 86 5.53 -13.22 6.45
N SER A 87 6.12 -13.28 7.65
CA SER A 87 6.58 -12.10 8.38
C SER A 87 7.56 -11.27 7.55
N ARG A 88 7.60 -9.96 7.75
CA ARG A 88 8.64 -9.13 7.13
C ARG A 88 10.03 -9.65 7.49
N VAL A 89 10.90 -9.63 6.48
CA VAL A 89 12.33 -9.89 6.59
C VAL A 89 12.90 -8.90 7.60
N ARG A 90 13.44 -9.39 8.72
CA ARG A 90 14.11 -8.54 9.71
C ARG A 90 15.49 -8.19 9.15
N PRO A 91 16.10 -7.05 9.51
CA PRO A 91 17.42 -6.66 9.01
C PRO A 91 18.49 -7.76 9.12
N ASN A 92 18.35 -8.61 10.13
CA ASN A 92 19.29 -9.68 10.46
C ASN A 92 18.89 -11.07 9.91
N ASP A 93 17.69 -11.21 9.33
CA ASP A 93 17.12 -12.47 8.82
C ASP A 93 16.56 -12.26 7.40
N PRO A 94 17.27 -12.65 6.32
CA PRO A 94 16.94 -12.37 4.93
C PRO A 94 15.78 -13.23 4.40
N VAL A 95 15.30 -14.18 5.19
CA VAL A 95 14.15 -15.02 4.85
C VAL A 95 13.16 -14.99 6.01
N PRO A 96 11.86 -14.81 5.74
CA PRO A 96 10.82 -14.94 6.76
C PRO A 96 10.89 -16.32 7.42
N THR A 97 10.82 -16.37 8.75
CA THR A 97 10.83 -17.64 9.52
C THR A 97 9.54 -17.91 10.26
N ILE A 98 8.61 -16.94 10.29
CA ILE A 98 7.37 -16.98 11.06
C ILE A 98 6.22 -16.55 10.15
N CYS A 99 5.07 -17.21 10.27
CA CYS A 99 3.82 -16.74 9.67
C CYS A 99 3.04 -15.91 10.69
N GLU A 100 2.69 -14.69 10.33
CA GLU A 100 1.93 -13.75 11.16
C GLU A 100 0.47 -13.74 10.75
N PRO A 101 -0.48 -13.71 11.70
CA PRO A 101 -1.90 -13.67 11.37
C PRO A 101 -2.28 -12.34 10.71
N CYS A 102 -3.17 -12.42 9.73
CA CYS A 102 -3.83 -11.24 9.19
C CYS A 102 -4.66 -10.52 10.28
N ALA A 103 -4.74 -9.20 10.17
CA ALA A 103 -5.52 -8.39 11.09
C ALA A 103 -7.03 -8.67 10.99
N ASN A 104 -7.78 -8.19 11.98
CA ASN A 104 -9.24 -8.36 12.02
C ASN A 104 -9.89 -7.85 10.73
N ASN A 105 -10.89 -8.59 10.24
CA ASN A 105 -11.64 -8.30 9.01
C ASN A 105 -10.80 -8.33 7.71
N THR A 106 -9.62 -8.94 7.75
CA THR A 106 -8.78 -9.16 6.56
C THR A 106 -8.51 -10.64 6.35
N VAL A 107 -8.26 -11.02 5.10
CA VAL A 107 -7.98 -12.41 4.70
C VAL A 107 -6.79 -12.45 3.75
N THR A 108 -6.22 -13.64 3.62
CA THR A 108 -5.21 -13.96 2.60
C THR A 108 -5.35 -15.43 2.22
N ASP A 109 -5.18 -15.69 0.92
CA ASP A 109 -5.10 -17.04 0.37
C ASP A 109 -3.69 -17.38 -0.14
N ASP A 110 -2.86 -16.38 -0.46
CA ASP A 110 -1.50 -16.56 -1.00
C ASP A 110 -0.40 -16.56 0.07
N GLY A 111 -0.69 -16.00 1.25
CA GLY A 111 0.28 -15.82 2.33
C GLY A 111 1.24 -14.65 2.11
N VAL A 112 1.00 -13.79 1.11
CA VAL A 112 1.88 -12.68 0.75
C VAL A 112 1.40 -11.37 1.36
N SER A 113 0.11 -11.05 1.19
CA SER A 113 -0.46 -9.81 1.71
C SER A 113 -1.91 -10.02 2.17
N CYS A 114 -2.29 -9.36 3.25
CA CYS A 114 -3.68 -9.34 3.72
C CYS A 114 -4.49 -8.32 2.93
N TYR A 115 -5.76 -8.63 2.68
CA TYR A 115 -6.71 -7.73 2.02
C TYR A 115 -8.10 -7.82 2.62
N VAL A 116 -8.93 -6.80 2.37
CA VAL A 116 -10.34 -6.79 2.76
C VAL A 116 -11.17 -7.50 1.70
N PRO A 117 -12.01 -8.49 2.04
CA PRO A 117 -13.03 -9.00 1.13
C PRO A 117 -13.94 -7.86 0.64
N CYS A 118 -14.27 -7.85 -0.65
CA CYS A 118 -15.12 -6.76 -1.19
C CYS A 118 -16.57 -6.84 -0.73
N ALA A 119 -17.08 -8.05 -0.48
CA ALA A 119 -18.31 -8.25 0.28
C ALA A 119 -17.91 -8.64 1.71
N GLN A 120 -18.01 -7.69 2.63
CA GLN A 120 -17.54 -7.84 4.01
C GLN A 120 -18.65 -7.51 4.99
N ALA A 121 -18.86 -8.39 5.97
CA ALA A 121 -19.62 -8.07 7.16
C ALA A 121 -18.66 -7.54 8.23
N PHE A 122 -18.91 -6.34 8.73
CA PHE A 122 -18.21 -5.81 9.90
C PHE A 122 -19.07 -6.03 11.15
N ASP A 123 -18.42 -6.35 12.27
CA ASP A 123 -19.05 -6.65 13.57
C ASP A 123 -20.14 -7.74 13.52
N GLY A 124 -20.08 -8.63 12.53
CA GLY A 124 -20.93 -9.81 12.37
C GLY A 124 -22.36 -9.55 11.89
N ASN A 125 -22.80 -8.29 11.80
CA ASN A 125 -24.21 -7.95 11.53
C ASN A 125 -24.43 -6.99 10.36
N VAL A 126 -23.41 -6.23 9.94
CA VAL A 126 -23.59 -5.17 8.93
C VAL A 126 -22.76 -5.49 7.70
N GLU A 127 -23.44 -5.90 6.63
CA GLU A 127 -22.82 -6.16 5.33
C GLU A 127 -22.56 -4.88 4.53
N TYR A 128 -21.42 -4.84 3.85
CA TYR A 128 -21.00 -3.78 2.94
C TYR A 128 -20.56 -4.37 1.60
N ASP A 129 -20.85 -3.66 0.51
CA ASP A 129 -20.40 -3.99 -0.83
C ASP A 129 -19.41 -2.93 -1.35
N LEU A 130 -18.12 -3.23 -1.22
CA LEU A 130 -17.01 -2.38 -1.63
C LEU A 130 -16.56 -2.65 -3.07
N ASN A 131 -17.15 -3.61 -3.79
CA ASN A 131 -16.76 -3.92 -5.18
C ASN A 131 -16.72 -2.67 -6.09
N PRO A 132 -17.69 -1.74 -6.03
CA PRO A 132 -17.68 -0.56 -6.89
C PRO A 132 -16.52 0.40 -6.65
N ILE A 133 -15.83 0.28 -5.52
CA ILE A 133 -14.65 1.08 -5.13
C ILE A 133 -13.42 0.21 -4.85
N SER A 134 -13.40 -1.03 -5.35
CA SER A 134 -12.29 -1.97 -5.18
C SER A 134 -10.94 -1.36 -5.55
N ILE A 135 -10.88 -0.63 -6.66
CA ILE A 135 -9.74 0.20 -7.05
C ILE A 135 -10.25 1.60 -7.35
N ILE A 136 -9.63 2.60 -6.75
CA ILE A 136 -9.96 4.01 -7.00
C ILE A 136 -8.70 4.84 -7.20
N SER A 137 -8.88 5.92 -7.94
CA SER A 137 -7.89 6.99 -8.08
C SER A 137 -8.51 8.30 -7.64
N PHE A 138 -7.84 9.04 -6.77
CA PHE A 138 -8.33 10.31 -6.27
C PHE A 138 -7.27 11.41 -6.31
N HIS A 139 -7.75 12.63 -6.55
CA HIS A 139 -6.94 13.82 -6.66
C HIS A 139 -6.94 14.57 -5.33
N GLY A 140 -5.75 14.90 -4.84
CA GLY A 140 -5.56 15.87 -3.78
C GLY A 140 -5.79 17.30 -4.26
N SER A 141 -5.79 18.22 -3.30
CA SER A 141 -5.88 19.66 -3.58
C SER A 141 -4.74 20.14 -4.47
N LYS A 142 -5.01 21.20 -5.25
CA LYS A 142 -3.96 21.91 -6.00
C LYS A 142 -3.08 22.69 -5.02
N LEU A 143 -1.79 22.45 -5.10
CA LEU A 143 -0.73 23.06 -4.30
C LEU A 143 0.19 23.88 -5.21
N PHE A 144 1.01 24.74 -4.61
CA PHE A 144 1.95 25.59 -5.34
C PHE A 144 3.33 25.52 -4.69
N THR A 145 4.37 25.44 -5.51
CA THR A 145 5.76 25.58 -5.05
C THR A 145 6.04 27.03 -4.63
N GLN A 146 7.16 27.28 -3.96
CA GLN A 146 7.59 28.64 -3.62
C GLN A 146 7.77 29.54 -4.85
N LYS A 147 8.01 28.94 -6.03
CA LYS A 147 8.13 29.65 -7.31
C LYS A 147 6.78 29.86 -8.02
N GLY A 148 5.66 29.46 -7.40
CA GLY A 148 4.32 29.58 -7.96
C GLY A 148 3.93 28.48 -8.96
N SER A 149 4.75 27.45 -9.13
CA SER A 149 4.40 26.32 -10.01
C SER A 149 3.35 25.44 -9.34
N GLY A 150 2.20 25.28 -9.98
CA GLY A 150 1.13 24.42 -9.48
C GLY A 150 1.47 22.94 -9.59
N TYR A 151 1.05 22.15 -8.61
CA TYR A 151 1.11 20.68 -8.64
C TYR A 151 -0.05 20.10 -7.81
N PHE A 152 -0.33 18.82 -7.95
CA PHE A 152 -1.31 18.12 -7.11
C PHE A 152 -0.87 16.68 -6.90
N HIS A 153 -1.43 16.03 -5.88
CA HIS A 153 -1.21 14.61 -5.67
C HIS A 153 -2.31 13.79 -6.34
N VAL A 154 -1.92 12.70 -6.98
CA VAL A 154 -2.83 11.63 -7.38
C VAL A 154 -2.51 10.42 -6.52
N PHE A 155 -3.54 9.84 -5.92
CA PHE A 155 -3.40 8.62 -5.14
C PHE A 155 -4.15 7.52 -5.85
N ASN A 156 -3.52 6.38 -6.02
CA ASN A 156 -4.18 5.15 -6.45
C ASN A 156 -4.26 4.23 -5.25
N THR A 157 -5.38 3.54 -5.06
CA THR A 157 -5.53 2.58 -3.97
C THR A 157 -6.40 1.40 -4.34
N SER A 158 -6.05 0.23 -3.80
CA SER A 158 -6.89 -0.96 -3.76
C SER A 158 -7.56 -1.03 -2.37
N ILE A 159 -8.86 -0.77 -2.33
CA ILE A 159 -9.67 -0.74 -1.10
C ILE A 159 -9.98 -2.16 -0.62
N CYS A 160 -10.33 -3.04 -1.55
CA CYS A 160 -10.68 -4.43 -1.28
C CYS A 160 -10.12 -5.35 -2.36
N GLY A 161 -10.07 -6.64 -2.07
CA GLY A 161 -9.51 -7.66 -2.95
C GLY A 161 -7.98 -7.74 -2.93
N GLN A 162 -7.46 -8.80 -3.51
CA GLN A 162 -6.03 -9.12 -3.51
C GLN A 162 -5.21 -8.22 -4.46
N THR A 163 -5.87 -7.46 -5.33
CA THR A 163 -5.22 -6.58 -6.30
C THR A 163 -4.34 -5.53 -5.62
N SER A 164 -3.26 -5.18 -6.29
CA SER A 164 -2.42 -4.02 -5.95
C SER A 164 -2.57 -2.97 -7.04
N VAL A 165 -2.24 -1.74 -6.71
CA VAL A 165 -2.21 -0.63 -7.65
C VAL A 165 -0.78 -0.29 -8.03
N THR A 166 -0.61 0.12 -9.28
CA THR A 166 0.68 0.57 -9.80
C THR A 166 0.72 2.09 -9.86
N CYS A 167 1.78 2.68 -9.31
CA CYS A 167 2.19 4.05 -9.61
C CYS A 167 3.45 4.03 -10.47
N ALA A 168 3.47 4.80 -11.56
CA ALA A 168 4.59 4.82 -12.49
C ALA A 168 4.96 6.24 -12.90
N LYS A 169 6.26 6.50 -12.98
CA LYS A 169 6.85 7.70 -13.59
C LYS A 169 7.60 7.32 -14.85
N THR A 170 7.18 7.86 -15.98
CA THR A 170 7.91 7.77 -17.25
C THR A 170 8.96 8.88 -17.31
N ALA A 171 10.20 8.52 -17.64
CA ALA A 171 11.28 9.48 -17.84
C ALA A 171 10.93 10.49 -18.95
N THR A 172 11.28 11.75 -18.73
CA THR A 172 11.18 12.78 -19.77
C THR A 172 12.23 12.56 -20.86
N SER A 173 12.03 13.13 -22.06
CA SER A 173 12.87 12.87 -23.24
C SER A 173 14.38 13.12 -23.04
N ASP A 174 14.78 14.01 -22.12
CA ASP A 174 16.19 14.24 -21.79
C ASP A 174 16.78 13.19 -20.82
N GLU A 175 15.97 12.62 -19.93
CA GLU A 175 16.38 11.54 -19.02
C GLU A 175 16.46 10.19 -19.74
N SER A 176 15.61 9.99 -20.76
CA SER A 176 15.55 8.76 -21.57
C SER A 176 16.83 8.43 -22.36
N LYS A 177 17.69 9.43 -22.58
CA LYS A 177 18.99 9.28 -23.27
C LYS A 177 20.08 8.72 -22.36
N ARG A 178 19.90 8.76 -21.03
CA ARG A 178 20.88 8.27 -20.05
C ARG A 178 20.48 6.94 -19.41
N SER A 179 19.19 6.61 -19.36
CA SER A 179 18.71 5.26 -19.04
C SER A 179 17.22 5.13 -19.40
N LYS A 180 16.79 3.93 -19.82
CA LYS A 180 15.36 3.57 -19.90
C LYS A 180 14.80 3.32 -18.49
N PHE A 181 15.04 4.22 -17.54
CA PHE A 181 14.59 4.03 -16.16
C PHE A 181 13.09 4.38 -16.09
N GLN A 182 12.25 3.36 -16.01
CA GLN A 182 10.86 3.52 -15.63
C GLN A 182 10.78 3.24 -14.12
N MET A 183 10.49 4.28 -13.34
CA MET A 183 10.28 4.10 -11.91
C MET A 183 8.84 3.65 -11.69
N LYS A 184 8.66 2.47 -11.08
CA LYS A 184 7.35 1.86 -10.85
C LYS A 184 7.30 1.31 -9.42
N ILE A 185 6.19 1.53 -8.73
CA ILE A 185 5.89 0.98 -7.40
C ILE A 185 4.54 0.28 -7.49
N ASP A 186 4.47 -0.95 -6.97
CA ASP A 186 3.25 -1.73 -6.80
C ASP A 186 2.93 -1.80 -5.30
N SER A 187 1.78 -1.27 -4.87
CA SER A 187 1.37 -1.26 -3.46
C SER A 187 -0.15 -1.27 -3.31
N LYS A 188 -0.69 -1.31 -2.08
CA LYS A 188 -2.14 -1.16 -1.84
C LYS A 188 -2.58 0.29 -1.90
N LEU A 189 -1.68 1.24 -1.66
CA LEU A 189 -1.91 2.67 -1.78
C LEU A 189 -0.59 3.36 -2.17
N CYS A 190 -0.58 4.04 -3.30
CA CYS A 190 0.58 4.79 -3.78
C CYS A 190 0.21 6.22 -4.16
N ARG A 191 1.18 7.13 -4.06
CA ARG A 191 1.02 8.56 -4.37
C ARG A 191 1.93 8.96 -5.54
N MET A 192 1.39 9.80 -6.42
CA MET A 192 2.11 10.44 -7.51
C MET A 192 2.02 11.96 -7.34
N GLY A 193 3.17 12.64 -7.41
CA GLY A 193 3.22 14.10 -7.50
C GLY A 193 3.10 14.53 -8.95
N THR A 194 1.98 15.14 -9.33
CA THR A 194 1.67 15.47 -10.71
C THR A 194 1.77 16.98 -10.95
N VAL A 195 2.48 17.34 -12.02
CA VAL A 195 2.62 18.73 -12.48
C VAL A 195 1.83 18.89 -13.78
N PRO A 196 0.87 19.83 -13.85
CA PRO A 196 0.19 20.15 -15.09
C PRO A 196 1.16 20.83 -16.06
N ASP A 197 1.17 20.37 -17.32
CA ASP A 197 1.93 21.01 -18.39
C ASP A 197 1.19 22.27 -18.86
N GLN A 198 1.92 23.35 -19.07
CA GLN A 198 1.36 24.66 -19.42
C GLN A 198 0.83 24.72 -20.85
N ASN A 199 1.31 23.84 -21.75
CA ASN A 199 1.08 24.01 -23.19
C ASN A 199 0.16 22.98 -23.85
N ASP A 200 -0.20 21.85 -23.20
CA ASP A 200 -0.77 20.73 -23.96
C ASP A 200 -1.85 19.88 -23.24
N ASN A 201 -2.50 20.38 -22.18
CA ASN A 201 -3.43 19.61 -21.32
C ASN A 201 -2.85 18.27 -20.79
N LYS A 202 -1.55 18.05 -20.96
CA LYS A 202 -0.83 16.88 -20.48
C LYS A 202 -0.41 17.10 -19.04
N THR A 203 -0.26 16.02 -18.30
CA THR A 203 0.27 16.05 -16.95
C THR A 203 1.49 15.16 -16.89
N SER A 204 2.50 15.59 -16.13
CA SER A 204 3.73 14.84 -15.93
C SER A 204 3.85 14.41 -14.48
N VAL A 205 4.31 13.19 -14.24
CA VAL A 205 4.58 12.67 -12.89
C VAL A 205 5.99 13.09 -12.49
N ALA A 206 6.10 13.98 -11.51
CA ALA A 206 7.37 14.47 -10.98
C ALA A 206 8.04 13.45 -10.06
N TYR A 207 7.26 12.74 -9.24
CA TYR A 207 7.75 11.69 -8.35
C TYR A 207 6.63 10.69 -8.02
N ILE A 208 7.03 9.51 -7.54
CA ILE A 208 6.15 8.50 -6.97
C ILE A 208 6.61 8.18 -5.54
N ASP A 209 5.67 7.76 -4.70
CA ASP A 209 5.92 7.45 -3.29
C ASP A 209 5.00 6.31 -2.86
N ASP A 210 5.53 5.37 -2.10
CA ASP A 210 4.72 4.33 -1.48
C ASP A 210 4.04 4.89 -0.23
N PHE A 211 2.73 4.70 -0.12
CA PHE A 211 1.89 5.22 0.96
C PHE A 211 1.21 4.12 1.78
N GLY A 212 1.30 2.88 1.32
CA GLY A 212 0.56 1.77 1.86
C GLY A 212 0.92 0.50 1.11
N GLU A 213 2.11 0.00 1.40
CA GLU A 213 2.57 -1.32 0.97
C GLU A 213 1.66 -2.41 1.58
N GLU A 214 1.40 -2.27 2.88
CA GLU A 214 0.72 -3.28 3.69
C GLU A 214 -0.51 -2.71 4.40
N LEU A 215 -1.58 -3.50 4.44
CA LEU A 215 -2.78 -3.22 5.22
C LEU A 215 -2.62 -3.81 6.63
N LEU A 216 -2.48 -2.95 7.63
CA LEU A 216 -2.26 -3.35 9.02
C LEU A 216 -3.54 -3.66 9.78
N ASN A 217 -4.63 -2.96 9.50
CA ASN A 217 -5.87 -3.11 10.27
C ASN A 217 -7.08 -2.54 9.54
N VAL A 218 -8.25 -3.12 9.85
CA VAL A 218 -9.56 -2.62 9.41
C VAL A 218 -10.53 -2.63 10.59
N SER A 219 -11.12 -1.47 10.86
CA SER A 219 -12.03 -1.29 11.99
C SER A 219 -13.20 -0.39 11.64
N LEU A 220 -14.30 -0.52 12.37
CA LEU A 220 -15.40 0.43 12.37
C LEU A 220 -15.22 1.43 13.51
N SER A 221 -15.12 2.72 13.17
CA SER A 221 -15.09 3.79 14.17
C SER A 221 -15.45 5.12 13.53
N THR A 222 -15.96 6.06 14.32
CA THR A 222 -16.21 7.41 13.84
C THR A 222 -14.93 8.24 13.95
N SER A 223 -14.40 8.68 12.81
CA SER A 223 -13.24 9.58 12.81
C SER A 223 -13.62 10.97 13.30
N LYS A 224 -13.01 11.39 14.42
CA LYS A 224 -13.20 12.73 15.03
C LYS A 224 -12.47 13.84 14.27
N LEU A 225 -11.56 13.49 13.36
CA LEU A 225 -10.78 14.47 12.59
C LEU A 225 -11.61 15.16 11.50
N PHE A 226 -12.74 14.57 11.12
CA PHE A 226 -13.59 15.08 10.05
C PHE A 226 -14.97 15.46 10.60
N PRO A 227 -15.55 16.59 10.14
CA PRO A 227 -16.87 17.01 10.59
C PRO A 227 -17.91 15.97 10.22
N ALA A 228 -18.89 15.76 11.11
CA ALA A 228 -20.05 14.90 10.82
C ALA A 228 -20.83 15.48 9.64
N LEU A 229 -21.31 14.61 8.76
CA LEU A 229 -22.26 14.98 7.73
C LEU A 229 -23.64 15.15 8.35
N ARG A 230 -24.41 16.09 7.79
CA ARG A 230 -25.79 16.36 8.24
C ARG A 230 -26.72 15.15 8.06
N SER A 231 -26.32 14.21 7.19
CA SER A 231 -27.00 12.95 6.90
C SER A 231 -26.39 11.74 7.62
N ASP A 232 -25.38 11.92 8.48
CA ASP A 232 -24.76 10.81 9.21
C ASP A 232 -25.78 10.24 10.20
N TYR A 233 -26.39 9.11 9.85
CA TYR A 233 -27.34 8.38 10.70
C TYR A 233 -26.65 7.67 11.88
N ASN A 234 -25.63 8.29 12.50
CA ASN A 234 -24.69 7.67 13.44
C ASN A 234 -23.95 6.44 12.86
N LEU A 235 -23.70 6.42 11.56
CA LEU A 235 -22.93 5.35 10.93
C LEU A 235 -21.44 5.50 11.26
N SER A 236 -20.78 4.39 11.57
CA SER A 236 -19.33 4.32 11.74
C SER A 236 -18.62 4.38 10.37
N ASP A 237 -17.40 4.93 10.35
CA ASP A 237 -16.55 4.87 9.17
C ASP A 237 -15.82 3.52 9.14
N ILE A 238 -15.58 2.99 7.94
CA ILE A 238 -14.64 1.88 7.75
C ILE A 238 -13.24 2.49 7.69
N ILE A 239 -12.41 2.23 8.69
CA ILE A 239 -11.05 2.78 8.77
C ILE A 239 -10.07 1.70 8.32
N LEU A 240 -9.39 1.97 7.20
CA LEU A 240 -8.29 1.19 6.67
C LEU A 240 -6.97 1.82 7.13
N VAL A 241 -6.10 1.03 7.75
CA VAL A 241 -4.80 1.48 8.24
C VAL A 241 -3.71 0.84 7.40
N TYR A 242 -2.98 1.65 6.65
CA TYR A 242 -1.88 1.22 5.81
C TYR A 242 -0.54 1.63 6.40
N ARG A 243 0.49 0.80 6.16
CA ARG A 243 1.89 1.11 6.42
C ARG A 243 2.65 1.20 5.11
N ALA A 244 3.39 2.29 4.93
CA ALA A 244 4.33 2.41 3.82
C ALA A 244 5.69 1.81 4.21
N ASP A 245 6.42 1.29 3.23
CA ASP A 245 7.82 0.96 3.43
C ASP A 245 8.62 2.23 3.73
N SER A 246 9.37 2.23 4.84
CA SER A 246 10.21 3.35 5.26
C SER A 246 11.68 3.19 4.87
N SER A 247 11.98 2.26 3.95
CA SER A 247 13.34 1.97 3.44
C SER A 247 14.05 3.16 2.77
N SER A 248 13.38 4.29 2.56
CA SER A 248 14.02 5.54 2.17
C SER A 248 14.70 6.22 3.36
N SER A 249 16.04 6.17 3.38
CA SER A 249 17.01 6.76 4.34
C SER A 249 16.93 8.27 4.62
N GLN A 250 15.85 8.95 4.22
CA GLN A 250 15.66 10.39 4.42
C GLN A 250 14.44 10.76 5.27
N SER A 251 13.74 9.76 5.83
CA SER A 251 12.54 10.02 6.64
C SER A 251 12.89 10.18 8.12
N SER A 252 12.47 11.29 8.74
CA SER A 252 12.55 11.50 10.20
C SER A 252 11.53 10.65 10.98
N CYS A 253 10.74 9.83 10.28
CA CYS A 253 9.64 9.06 10.83
C CYS A 253 10.11 7.65 11.16
N SER A 254 9.75 7.15 12.35
CA SER A 254 9.97 5.73 12.68
C SER A 254 9.11 4.81 11.83
N GLU A 255 7.88 5.21 11.53
CA GLU A 255 6.97 4.53 10.60
C GLU A 255 6.14 5.58 9.86
N ARG A 256 5.70 5.25 8.64
CA ARG A 256 4.74 6.06 7.87
C ARG A 256 3.40 5.33 7.79
N ILE A 257 2.37 5.92 8.40
CA ILE A 257 1.05 5.31 8.53
C ILE A 257 0.01 6.16 7.82
N THR A 258 -0.85 5.51 7.04
CA THR A 258 -1.98 6.16 6.36
C THR A 258 -3.30 5.61 6.86
N TYR A 259 -4.14 6.47 7.41
CA TYR A 259 -5.52 6.21 7.77
C TYR A 259 -6.46 6.67 6.64
N LEU A 260 -7.15 5.72 6.02
CA LEU A 260 -8.19 5.99 5.04
C LEU A 260 -9.55 5.63 5.64
N SER A 261 -10.32 6.64 6.02
CA SER A 261 -11.68 6.48 6.56
C SER A 261 -12.69 6.52 5.41
N LEU A 262 -13.44 5.45 5.21
CA LEU A 262 -14.55 5.40 4.26
C LEU A 262 -15.85 5.77 4.99
N ARG A 263 -16.47 6.87 4.59
CA ARG A 263 -17.71 7.38 5.20
C ARG A 263 -18.88 7.25 4.25
N CYS A 264 -19.97 6.65 4.75
CA CYS A 264 -21.23 6.57 4.03
C CYS A 264 -21.75 7.97 3.72
N ASP A 265 -21.97 8.24 2.44
CA ASP A 265 -22.63 9.44 1.97
C ASP A 265 -23.67 9.06 0.91
N HIS A 266 -24.86 8.69 1.36
CA HIS A 266 -25.93 8.21 0.50
C HIS A 266 -26.41 9.26 -0.50
N LEU A 267 -26.34 10.55 -0.14
CA LEU A 267 -26.77 11.65 -1.00
C LEU A 267 -25.71 12.01 -2.05
N PHE A 268 -24.52 11.39 -1.97
CA PHE A 268 -23.43 11.66 -2.89
C PHE A 268 -23.73 11.08 -4.28
N GLY A 269 -24.07 11.97 -5.21
CA GLY A 269 -24.36 11.63 -6.61
C GLY A 269 -25.79 11.93 -7.04
N ASP A 270 -26.72 12.17 -6.11
CA ASP A 270 -28.10 12.59 -6.46
C ASP A 270 -28.16 14.03 -6.97
N ASP A 271 -27.26 14.91 -6.51
CA ASP A 271 -27.22 16.32 -6.90
C ASP A 271 -26.51 16.57 -8.25
N ASN A 272 -25.82 15.59 -8.84
CA ASN A 272 -25.03 15.76 -10.07
C ASN A 272 -25.19 14.57 -11.02
N LEU A 273 -26.27 14.58 -11.81
CA LEU A 273 -26.63 13.58 -12.82
C LEU A 273 -25.52 13.29 -13.88
N ASN A 274 -24.47 14.11 -13.93
CA ASN A 274 -23.37 14.02 -14.92
C ASN A 274 -22.00 13.62 -14.33
N SER A 275 -21.89 13.28 -13.04
CA SER A 275 -20.63 12.81 -12.46
C SER A 275 -20.56 11.29 -12.45
N THR A 276 -19.66 10.71 -13.25
CA THR A 276 -19.35 9.27 -13.23
C THR A 276 -18.64 8.84 -11.94
N ILE A 277 -18.02 9.80 -11.22
CA ILE A 277 -17.28 9.55 -9.98
C ILE A 277 -18.23 9.69 -8.79
N LYS A 278 -18.40 8.59 -8.05
CA LYS A 278 -19.25 8.49 -6.85
C LYS A 278 -18.46 8.46 -5.54
N TYR A 279 -17.34 9.17 -5.51
CA TYR A 279 -16.56 9.33 -4.29
C TYR A 279 -15.89 10.71 -4.24
N LYS A 280 -15.63 11.20 -3.03
CA LYS A 280 -14.90 12.44 -2.79
C LYS A 280 -13.89 12.25 -1.67
N LEU A 281 -12.63 12.57 -1.96
CA LEU A 281 -11.58 12.64 -0.96
C LEU A 281 -11.66 13.97 -0.21
N GLN A 282 -11.45 13.92 1.10
CA GLN A 282 -11.23 15.08 1.95
C GLN A 282 -10.00 14.85 2.84
N THR A 283 -9.27 15.93 3.08
CA THR A 283 -8.19 15.98 4.07
C THR A 283 -8.68 16.74 5.31
N PRO A 284 -8.06 16.56 6.48
CA PRO A 284 -8.39 17.33 7.67
C PRO A 284 -8.26 18.82 7.42
N ASN A 285 -9.11 19.63 8.04
CA ASN A 285 -9.12 21.09 7.84
C ASN A 285 -7.77 21.75 8.21
N GLU A 286 -7.09 21.19 9.22
CA GLU A 286 -5.79 21.69 9.70
C GLU A 286 -4.63 21.22 8.82
N CYS A 287 -4.80 20.11 8.10
CA CYS A 287 -3.73 19.45 7.33
C CYS A 287 -4.13 19.31 5.86
N VAL A 288 -3.89 20.35 5.05
CA VAL A 288 -4.33 20.43 3.64
C VAL A 288 -3.82 19.25 2.78
N THR A 289 -2.63 18.73 3.09
CA THR A 289 -1.99 17.60 2.40
C THR A 289 -2.36 16.24 2.98
N GLY A 290 -3.22 16.19 3.99
CA GLY A 290 -3.58 14.97 4.73
C GLY A 290 -2.64 14.65 5.88
N THR A 291 -1.57 15.42 6.09
CA THR A 291 -0.61 15.24 7.20
C THR A 291 -0.16 16.58 7.76
N CYS A 292 0.20 16.61 9.04
CA CYS A 292 0.80 17.76 9.70
C CYS A 292 2.21 17.47 10.25
N ASP A 293 2.60 16.20 10.36
CA ASP A 293 3.90 15.75 10.89
C ASP A 293 4.80 15.11 9.81
N GLY A 294 4.24 14.78 8.64
CA GLY A 294 4.94 14.06 7.57
C GLY A 294 5.02 12.55 7.76
N CYS A 295 4.53 12.02 8.88
CA CYS A 295 4.59 10.60 9.25
C CYS A 295 3.21 9.94 9.23
N THR A 296 2.21 10.66 9.72
CA THR A 296 0.83 10.17 9.85
C THR A 296 -0.06 10.90 8.87
N PHE A 297 -0.76 10.14 8.03
CA PHE A 297 -1.64 10.66 7.01
C PHE A 297 -3.08 10.27 7.31
N HIS A 298 -4.01 11.21 7.16
CA HIS A 298 -5.43 11.01 7.37
C HIS A 298 -6.20 11.47 6.14
N PHE A 299 -7.05 10.58 5.62
CA PHE A 299 -7.93 10.85 4.50
C PHE A 299 -9.34 10.36 4.81
N LEU A 300 -10.34 11.11 4.35
CA LEU A 300 -11.74 10.71 4.37
C LEU A 300 -12.22 10.52 2.93
N LEU A 301 -12.65 9.32 2.59
CA LEU A 301 -13.35 9.03 1.36
C LEU A 301 -14.86 8.99 1.63
N ARG A 302 -15.59 10.00 1.15
CA ARG A 302 -17.05 10.00 1.16
C ARG A 302 -17.57 9.29 -0.07
N THR A 303 -18.45 8.31 0.12
CA THR A 303 -19.01 7.53 -0.99
C THR A 303 -20.28 6.80 -0.56
N PRO A 304 -21.28 6.62 -1.44
CA PRO A 304 -22.47 5.83 -1.10
C PRO A 304 -22.14 4.34 -0.95
N PHE A 305 -20.98 3.89 -1.44
CA PHE A 305 -20.54 2.49 -1.35
C PHE A 305 -19.96 2.13 0.02
N ALA A 306 -19.71 3.12 0.88
CA ALA A 306 -19.36 2.92 2.29
C ALA A 306 -20.61 2.88 3.18
N CYS A 307 -21.80 2.86 2.58
CA CYS A 307 -23.05 2.63 3.29
C CYS A 307 -23.32 1.12 3.42
N PRO A 308 -23.91 0.67 4.54
CA PRO A 308 -24.36 -0.71 4.66
C PRO A 308 -25.32 -1.10 3.53
N THR A 309 -25.27 -2.35 3.11
CA THR A 309 -26.22 -2.88 2.13
C THR A 309 -27.63 -2.93 2.75
N CYS A 310 -28.64 -2.57 1.97
CA CYS A 310 -30.04 -2.67 2.40
C CYS A 310 -30.59 -4.07 2.08
N ASP A 311 -30.07 -5.12 2.72
CA ASP A 311 -30.65 -6.47 2.65
C ASP A 311 -31.64 -6.68 3.81
N GLU A 312 -32.92 -6.87 3.46
CA GLU A 312 -34.01 -7.09 4.42
C GLU A 312 -33.79 -8.32 5.30
N ASN A 313 -33.07 -9.33 4.81
CA ASN A 313 -32.86 -10.59 5.51
C ASN A 313 -31.67 -10.57 6.47
N LYS A 314 -30.74 -9.63 6.30
CA LYS A 314 -29.43 -9.65 6.99
C LYS A 314 -29.19 -8.45 7.88
N ASN A 315 -29.41 -7.24 7.38
CA ASN A 315 -29.08 -6.01 8.10
C ASN A 315 -30.30 -5.40 8.83
N GLY A 316 -31.53 -5.84 8.49
CA GLY A 316 -32.79 -5.26 8.97
C GLY A 316 -32.93 -3.76 8.64
N TYR A 317 -34.11 -3.17 8.82
CA TYR A 317 -34.29 -1.74 8.56
C TYR A 317 -35.31 -1.07 9.47
N ARG A 318 -35.04 0.20 9.78
CA ARG A 318 -36.04 1.13 10.32
C ARG A 318 -36.71 1.84 9.17
N THR A 319 -38.03 1.74 9.11
CA THR A 319 -38.84 2.47 8.12
C THR A 319 -39.30 3.80 8.71
N PHE A 320 -39.00 4.88 8.00
CA PHE A 320 -39.46 6.22 8.32
C PHE A 320 -40.48 6.66 7.28
N PHE A 321 -41.62 7.10 7.77
CA PHE A 321 -42.70 7.60 6.94
C PHE A 321 -42.65 9.12 6.92
N GLY A 322 -42.41 9.68 5.74
CA GLY A 322 -42.51 11.12 5.53
C GLY A 322 -43.94 11.63 5.68
N PRO A 323 -44.15 12.96 5.70
CA PRO A 323 -45.49 13.53 5.68
C PRO A 323 -46.20 13.17 4.38
N CYS A 324 -47.48 12.83 4.46
CA CYS A 324 -48.31 12.61 3.28
C CYS A 324 -48.50 13.95 2.54
N LYS A 325 -48.05 14.03 1.29
CA LYS A 325 -48.23 15.19 0.42
C LYS A 325 -48.91 14.75 -0.87
N PHE A 326 -50.06 15.35 -1.18
CA PHE A 326 -50.84 15.07 -2.38
C PHE A 326 -51.19 13.58 -2.59
N GLY A 327 -51.53 12.87 -1.51
CA GLY A 327 -51.88 11.45 -1.56
C GLY A 327 -50.69 10.52 -1.80
N ARG A 328 -49.45 11.03 -1.78
CA ARG A 328 -48.23 10.24 -1.80
C ARG A 328 -47.47 10.40 -0.50
N GLN A 329 -46.88 9.30 -0.02
CA GLN A 329 -46.05 9.28 1.18
C GLN A 329 -44.68 8.72 0.82
N GLU A 330 -43.64 9.50 1.10
CA GLU A 330 -42.26 9.06 0.91
C GLU A 330 -41.88 8.11 2.06
N VAL A 331 -41.35 6.95 1.72
CA VAL A 331 -40.92 5.94 2.69
C VAL A 331 -39.41 5.80 2.58
N ARG A 332 -38.69 6.06 3.68
CA ARG A 332 -37.24 5.88 3.76
C ARG A 332 -36.91 4.67 4.62
N LYS A 333 -36.04 3.79 4.13
CA LYS A 333 -35.51 2.64 4.89
C LYS A 333 -34.07 2.94 5.26
N ILE A 334 -33.72 2.75 6.54
CA ILE A 334 -32.37 2.94 7.07
C ILE A 334 -31.92 1.62 7.71
N PRO A 335 -30.74 1.07 7.35
CA PRO A 335 -30.19 -0.13 7.98
C PRO A 335 -30.04 0.03 9.49
N TYR A 336 -30.13 -1.06 10.27
CA TYR A 336 -29.73 -1.01 11.68
C TYR A 336 -28.20 -0.85 11.80
N THR A 337 -27.77 -0.08 12.79
CA THR A 337 -26.36 0.11 13.18
C THR A 337 -25.89 -1.00 14.11
#